data_AF-A0A1W9UIS4-F1
#
_entry.id   AF-A0A1W9UIS4-F1
#
_cell.length_a   1.000
_cell.length_b   1.000
_cell.length_c   1.000
_cell.angle_alpha   90.00
_cell.angle_beta   90.00
_cell.angle_gamma   90.00
#
_symmetry.space_group_name_H-M   'P 1'
#
loop_
_entity.id
_entity.type
_entity.pdbx_description
1 polymer ?
#
loop_
_entity_poly.entity_id
_entity_poly.type
_entity_poly.pdbx_seq_one_letter_code
_entity_poly.pdbx_strand_id
1 'polypeptide(L)'
;MQVASCKSQVAILLSVLLLASCSSPPITQPADYPTALPTDQPTAQSFDQPAAPDATAAAFLEAWELGDYGAMYARLSPVSQAAIDAAEF
;
A
#
# COMPACT_ATOMS: atom_id res chain seq x y z
N MET A 1 23.12 -36.01 15.56
CA MET A 1 22.50 -34.86 16.25
C MET A 1 22.96 -33.51 15.65
N GLN A 2 23.17 -33.41 14.32
CA GLN A 2 23.82 -32.26 13.68
C GLN A 2 22.85 -31.30 12.95
N VAL A 3 21.66 -31.79 12.58
CA VAL A 3 20.64 -31.02 11.85
C VAL A 3 19.87 -30.02 12.72
N ALA A 4 19.76 -30.25 14.03
CA ALA A 4 19.11 -29.31 14.95
C ALA A 4 19.94 -28.04 15.19
N SER A 5 21.28 -28.16 15.14
CA SER A 5 22.21 -27.05 15.35
C SER A 5 22.18 -26.04 14.20
N CYS A 6 22.11 -26.52 12.95
CA CYS A 6 22.03 -25.66 11.76
C CYS A 6 20.69 -24.92 11.66
N LYS A 7 19.58 -25.59 11.98
CA LYS A 7 18.24 -24.97 12.02
C LYS A 7 18.12 -23.92 13.12
N SER A 8 18.71 -24.18 14.30
CA SER A 8 18.75 -23.22 15.41
C SER A 8 19.61 -22.00 15.08
N GLN A 9 20.76 -22.19 14.44
CA GLN A 9 21.62 -21.08 14.00
C GLN A 9 20.95 -20.18 12.96
N VAL A 10 20.23 -20.76 11.99
CA VAL A 10 19.49 -19.97 10.99
C VAL A 10 18.35 -19.18 11.62
N ALA A 11 17.64 -19.76 12.61
CA ALA A 11 16.57 -19.06 13.33
C ALA A 11 17.10 -17.89 14.18
N ILE A 12 18.27 -18.04 14.79
CA ILE A 12 18.95 -16.98 15.56
C ILE A 12 19.43 -15.87 14.61
N LEU A 13 20.03 -16.22 13.47
CA LEU A 13 20.48 -15.26 12.45
C LEU A 13 19.31 -14.46 11.87
N LEU A 14 18.17 -15.10 11.56
CA LEU A 14 16.97 -14.40 11.11
C LEU A 14 16.45 -13.44 12.18
N SER A 15 16.35 -13.89 13.44
CA SER A 15 15.87 -13.04 14.53
C SER A 15 16.73 -11.78 14.70
N VAL A 16 18.06 -11.91 14.67
CA VAL A 16 18.97 -10.75 14.76
C VAL A 16 18.81 -9.80 13.57
N LEU A 17 18.55 -10.32 12.37
CA LEU A 17 18.32 -9.50 11.18
C LEU A 17 17.02 -8.68 11.27
N LEU A 18 15.95 -9.26 11.82
CA LEU A 18 14.67 -8.56 12.01
C LEU A 18 14.78 -7.43 13.05
N LEU A 19 15.59 -7.59 14.11
CA LEU A 19 15.76 -6.57 15.14
C LEU A 19 16.57 -5.35 14.66
N ALA A 20 17.39 -5.48 13.62
CA ALA A 20 18.21 -4.39 13.09
C ALA A 20 17.39 -3.36 12.27
N SER A 21 16.14 -3.66 11.91
CA SER A 21 15.28 -2.77 11.11
C SER A 21 14.58 -1.67 11.94
N CYS A 22 14.69 -1.69 13.27
CA CYS A 22 13.92 -0.81 14.15
C CYS A 22 14.73 0.36 14.75
N SER A 23 15.78 0.86 14.08
CA SER A 23 16.43 2.11 14.51
C SER A 23 15.98 3.29 13.64
N SER A 24 15.08 4.11 14.19
CA SER A 24 14.77 5.43 13.63
C SER A 24 15.74 6.47 14.22
N PRO A 25 16.42 7.28 13.41
CA PRO A 25 17.22 8.40 13.92
C PRO A 25 16.31 9.51 14.46
N PRO A 26 16.68 10.22 15.54
CA PRO A 26 15.95 11.40 15.97
C PRO A 26 16.17 12.54 14.97
N ILE A 27 15.10 12.96 14.30
CA ILE A 27 15.10 14.18 13.48
C ILE A 27 14.97 15.38 14.44
N THR A 28 15.99 16.22 14.51
CA THR A 28 15.91 17.54 15.13
C THR A 28 15.73 18.57 14.01
N GLN A 29 14.57 19.22 13.96
CA GLN A 29 14.28 20.26 12.98
C GLN A 29 14.20 21.63 13.68
N PRO A 30 14.94 22.65 13.23
CA PRO A 30 14.72 24.03 13.66
C PRO A 30 13.36 24.52 13.20
N ALA A 31 12.63 25.23 14.06
CA ALA A 31 11.35 25.85 13.74
C ALA A 31 11.58 27.26 13.19
N ASP A 32 11.55 27.41 11.88
CA ASP A 32 11.33 28.70 11.21
C ASP A 32 9.84 28.84 10.89
N TYR A 33 9.20 29.89 11.40
CA TYR A 33 7.78 30.18 11.20
C TYR A 33 7.60 31.08 9.96
N PRO A 34 6.88 30.62 8.91
CA PRO A 34 6.59 31.46 7.76
C PRO A 34 5.38 32.36 8.01
N THR A 35 5.44 33.58 7.48
CA THR A 35 4.29 34.50 7.40
C THR A 35 3.26 33.93 6.42
N ALA A 36 1.99 33.81 6.84
CA ALA A 36 0.92 33.22 6.03
C ALA A 36 0.57 34.10 4.82
N LEU A 37 0.66 33.52 3.62
CA LEU A 37 0.11 34.04 2.37
C LEU A 37 -1.35 33.53 2.23
N PRO A 38 -2.26 34.21 1.51
CA PRO A 38 -3.63 33.73 1.33
C PRO A 38 -3.66 32.32 0.75
N THR A 39 -4.26 31.38 1.47
CA THR A 39 -4.41 29.99 1.05
C THR A 39 -5.46 29.92 -0.06
N ASP A 40 -5.09 29.37 -1.22
CA ASP A 40 -6.05 28.98 -2.25
C ASP A 40 -7.10 28.04 -1.61
N GLN A 41 -8.37 28.39 -1.79
CA GLN A 41 -9.49 27.63 -1.25
C GLN A 41 -9.41 26.17 -1.74
N PRO A 42 -9.53 25.15 -0.86
CA PRO A 42 -9.52 23.77 -1.28
C PRO A 42 -10.59 23.56 -2.35
N THR A 43 -10.15 23.15 -3.54
CA THR A 43 -11.08 22.71 -4.58
C THR A 43 -11.80 21.49 -4.02
N ALA A 44 -13.12 21.58 -3.84
CA ALA A 44 -13.93 20.45 -3.42
C ALA A 44 -13.78 19.34 -4.46
N GLN A 45 -12.97 18.33 -4.17
CA GLN A 45 -12.95 17.11 -4.95
C GLN A 45 -14.34 16.48 -4.78
N SER A 46 -15.13 16.46 -5.85
CA SER A 46 -16.32 15.61 -5.90
C SER A 46 -15.83 14.17 -5.87
N PHE A 47 -15.79 13.58 -4.68
CA PHE A 47 -15.69 12.14 -4.56
C PHE A 47 -17.07 11.61 -4.90
N ASP A 48 -17.21 11.07 -6.12
CA ASP A 48 -18.33 10.16 -6.39
C ASP A 48 -18.35 9.14 -5.27
N GLN A 49 -19.51 8.98 -4.64
CA GLN A 49 -19.64 8.05 -3.53
C GLN A 49 -19.23 6.66 -4.04
N PRO A 50 -18.22 6.02 -3.44
CA PRO A 50 -17.80 4.70 -3.88
C PRO A 50 -18.99 3.74 -3.85
N ALA A 51 -19.06 2.85 -4.82
CA ALA A 51 -20.01 1.76 -4.78
C ALA A 51 -19.87 1.01 -3.44
N ALA A 52 -20.99 0.49 -2.92
CA ALA A 52 -20.98 -0.32 -1.72
C ALA A 52 -19.90 -1.43 -1.82
N PRO A 53 -19.18 -1.74 -0.73
CA PRO A 53 -18.06 -2.68 -0.77
C PRO A 53 -18.46 -4.03 -1.35
N ASP A 54 -19.62 -4.54 -0.95
CA ASP A 54 -20.15 -5.82 -1.43
C ASP A 54 -20.43 -5.80 -2.94
N ALA A 55 -20.96 -4.69 -3.47
CA ALA A 55 -21.20 -4.53 -4.90
C ALA A 55 -19.89 -4.46 -5.70
N THR A 56 -18.86 -3.82 -5.14
CA THR A 56 -17.52 -3.77 -5.75
C THR A 56 -16.87 -5.15 -5.79
N ALA A 57 -16.94 -5.90 -4.67
CA ALA A 57 -16.38 -7.24 -4.57
C ALA A 57 -17.09 -8.22 -5.52
N ALA A 58 -18.43 -8.20 -5.56
CA ALA A 58 -19.21 -9.05 -6.44
C ALA A 58 -18.86 -8.81 -7.93
N ALA A 59 -18.80 -7.54 -8.35
CA ALA A 59 -18.46 -7.21 -9.74
C ALA A 59 -17.01 -7.57 -10.11
N PHE A 60 -16.07 -7.46 -9.17
CA PHE A 60 -14.68 -7.89 -9.39
C PHE A 60 -14.59 -9.41 -9.58
N LEU A 61 -15.30 -10.18 -8.76
CA LEU A 61 -15.31 -11.65 -8.85
C LEU A 61 -16.02 -12.13 -10.12
N GLU A 62 -17.12 -11.50 -10.51
CA GLU A 62 -17.81 -11.79 -11.78
C GLU A 62 -16.88 -11.56 -12.99
N ALA A 63 -16.16 -10.44 -13.00
CA ALA A 63 -15.17 -10.13 -14.04
C ALA A 63 -14.04 -11.18 -14.07
N TRP A 64 -13.56 -11.63 -12.90
CA TRP A 64 -12.59 -12.73 -12.81
C TRP A 64 -13.14 -14.00 -13.45
N GLU A 65 -14.34 -14.43 -13.07
CA GLU A 65 -14.95 -15.66 -13.57
C GLU A 65 -15.12 -15.66 -15.10
N LEU A 66 -15.37 -14.48 -15.68
CA LEU A 66 -15.47 -14.26 -17.12
C LEU A 66 -14.12 -14.10 -17.83
N GLY A 67 -13.02 -13.97 -17.07
CA GLY A 67 -11.69 -13.67 -17.60
C GLY A 67 -11.54 -12.24 -18.13
N ASP A 68 -12.41 -11.32 -17.70
CA ASP A 68 -12.35 -9.90 -18.07
C ASP A 68 -11.46 -9.12 -17.11
N TYR A 69 -10.15 -9.25 -17.30
CA TYR A 69 -9.14 -8.57 -16.48
C TYR A 69 -9.20 -7.05 -16.60
N GLY A 70 -9.68 -6.52 -17.73
CA GLY A 70 -9.91 -5.07 -17.90
C GLY A 70 -10.99 -4.56 -16.96
N ALA A 71 -12.11 -5.28 -16.87
CA ALA A 71 -13.17 -4.97 -15.93
C ALA A 71 -12.73 -5.13 -14.47
N MET A 72 -11.89 -6.12 -14.15
CA MET A 72 -11.28 -6.26 -12.82
C MET A 72 -10.38 -5.05 -12.48
N TYR A 73 -9.48 -4.68 -13.39
CA TYR A 73 -8.55 -3.56 -13.21
C TYR A 73 -9.29 -2.24 -12.96
N ALA A 74 -10.38 -1.99 -13.69
CA ALA A 74 -11.19 -0.79 -13.54
C ALA A 74 -11.82 -0.63 -12.13
N ARG A 75 -11.94 -1.72 -11.36
CA ARG A 75 -12.47 -1.70 -9.98
C ARG A 75 -11.42 -1.45 -8.91
N LEU A 76 -10.15 -1.46 -9.27
CA LEU A 76 -9.06 -1.19 -8.33
C LEU A 76 -9.08 0.26 -7.84
N SER A 77 -8.49 0.50 -6.67
CA SER A 77 -8.25 1.86 -6.21
C SER A 77 -7.32 2.60 -7.17
N PRO A 78 -7.40 3.95 -7.29
CA PRO A 78 -6.48 4.70 -8.14
C PRO A 78 -5.00 4.48 -7.80
N VAL A 79 -4.69 4.27 -6.51
CA VAL A 79 -3.32 3.97 -6.05
C VAL A 79 -2.85 2.61 -6.59
N SER A 80 -3.73 1.62 -6.61
CA SER A 80 -3.44 0.29 -7.16
C SER A 80 -3.29 0.33 -8.68
N GLN A 81 -4.14 1.08 -9.38
CA GLN A 81 -4.03 1.28 -10.84
C GLN A 81 -2.73 2.00 -11.20
N ALA A 82 -2.29 2.97 -10.40
CA ALA A 82 -1.04 3.67 -10.63
C ALA A 82 0.21 2.79 -10.41
N ALA A 83 0.08 1.62 -9.77
CA ALA A 83 1.19 0.73 -9.45
C ALA A 83 1.44 -0.37 -10.50
N ILE A 84 0.46 -0.66 -11.36
CA ILE A 84 0.56 -1.68 -12.42
C ILE A 84 -0.22 -1.22 -13.66
N ASP A 85 0.37 -1.41 -14.84
CA ASP A 85 -0.29 -1.07 -16.09
C ASP A 85 -1.45 -2.02 -16.37
N ALA A 86 -2.55 -1.50 -16.91
CA ALA A 86 -3.75 -2.28 -17.20
C ALA A 86 -3.50 -3.46 -18.17
N ALA A 87 -2.48 -3.37 -19.02
CA ALA A 87 -2.12 -4.42 -19.97
C ALA A 87 -1.29 -5.55 -19.33
N GLU A 88 -0.65 -5.30 -18.18
CA GLU A 88 0.15 -6.27 -17.43
C GLU A 88 -0.62 -6.93 -16.27
N PHE A 89 -1.78 -6.39 -15.93
CA PHE A 89 -2.70 -6.92 -14.92
C PHE A 89 -3.44 -8.17 -15.42
#